data_AF-A0A921IXX9-F1
#
_entry.id   AF-A0A921IXX9-F1
#
_cell.length_a   1.000
_cell.length_b   1.000
_cell.length_c   1.000
_cell.angle_alpha   90.00
_cell.angle_beta   90.00
_cell.angle_gamma   90.00
#
_symmetry.space_group_name_H-M   'P 1'
#
loop_
_entity.id
_entity.type
_entity.pdbx_description
1 polymer ?
#
loop_
_entity_poly.entity_id
_entity_poly.type
_entity_poly.pdbx_seq_one_letter_code
_entity_poly.pdbx_strand_id
1 'polypeptide(L)'
;MSERNDDDMAGTSDGAERHDDPGAREGIVFTEEQREALAGLASENTYAKQSKWQTLRELPMKDKWPFFAQHFLGATVAIVAAVVAVIAFVVNFVTQPPDPLLYIAGVNMSQGYTEPMEALERRFVADEGLDSELVTYDANFTITETGVSGGMVDGSSRLFTMASVGQVNTIITDEETFRELCERGLTSALEEVLPADRIEAFESAGITVDSGVKDAQGDRLPLKGLDLDRSAEWTADGDLPEDAVLCFSNVQETGVEYPRAFVEFLDFA
;
A
#
# COMPACT_ATOMS: atom_id res chain seq x y z
N MET A 1 -15.43 16.94 -57.29
CA MET A 1 -14.23 17.82 -57.29
C MET A 1 -13.04 16.88 -57.20
N SER A 2 -12.63 16.36 -58.36
CA SER A 2 -11.30 16.60 -58.96
C SER A 2 -10.18 16.08 -58.05
N GLU A 3 -9.62 14.88 -58.23
CA GLU A 3 -8.64 14.51 -59.30
C GLU A 3 -7.62 15.62 -59.49
N ARG A 4 -6.32 15.44 -59.24
CA ARG A 4 -5.31 14.67 -60.00
C ARG A 4 -4.03 15.54 -59.85
N ASN A 5 -2.79 15.15 -60.04
CA ASN A 5 -2.09 13.92 -60.35
C ASN A 5 -0.62 14.32 -60.13
N ASP A 6 0.19 13.39 -59.64
CA ASP A 6 1.58 13.33 -60.09
C ASP A 6 1.59 13.12 -61.61
N ASP A 7 2.46 13.82 -62.33
CA ASP A 7 3.17 13.31 -63.51
C ASP A 7 3.98 14.44 -64.19
N ASP A 8 5.28 14.16 -64.31
CA ASP A 8 6.13 14.35 -65.48
C ASP A 8 6.01 15.63 -66.32
N MET A 9 7.11 16.39 -66.33
CA MET A 9 7.54 17.10 -67.54
C MET A 9 9.05 16.98 -67.73
N ALA A 10 9.41 16.07 -68.64
CA ALA A 10 10.69 16.03 -69.31
C ALA A 10 10.78 17.13 -70.38
N GLY A 11 11.97 17.73 -70.51
CA GLY A 11 12.55 18.04 -71.81
C GLY A 11 12.48 19.48 -72.34
N THR A 12 13.67 20.08 -72.41
CA THR A 12 14.39 20.48 -73.66
C THR A 12 14.74 21.97 -73.80
N SER A 13 16.06 22.21 -73.83
CA SER A 13 16.88 23.23 -74.54
C SER A 13 16.49 24.72 -74.44
N ASP A 14 17.39 25.68 -74.21
CA ASP A 14 18.50 26.02 -75.12
C ASP A 14 19.38 27.17 -74.56
N GLY A 15 20.66 27.19 -74.96
CA GLY A 15 21.63 28.31 -74.93
C GLY A 15 22.23 28.71 -73.55
N ALA A 16 23.53 28.62 -73.26
CA ALA A 16 24.69 28.68 -74.15
C ALA A 16 25.95 28.03 -73.53
N GLU A 17 26.68 27.34 -74.41
CA GLU A 17 28.15 27.08 -74.49
C GLU A 17 29.03 27.93 -73.55
N ARG A 18 30.16 27.50 -72.96
CA ARG A 18 31.20 26.46 -73.17
C ARG A 18 32.04 26.52 -71.87
N HIS A 19 32.69 25.49 -71.32
CA HIS A 19 33.84 24.78 -71.87
C HIS A 19 34.29 23.74 -70.81
N ASP A 20 34.70 22.56 -71.25
CA ASP A 20 35.12 21.42 -70.41
C ASP A 20 36.43 21.64 -69.60
N ASP A 21 36.41 20.98 -68.44
CA ASP A 21 37.37 20.63 -67.35
C ASP A 21 38.84 20.37 -67.80
N PRO A 22 39.91 20.47 -66.96
CA PRO A 22 40.09 19.63 -65.76
C PRO A 22 40.94 20.18 -64.59
N GLY A 23 40.57 19.84 -63.34
CA GLY A 23 41.60 19.51 -62.35
C GLY A 23 41.42 20.04 -60.91
N ALA A 24 41.40 19.07 -60.00
CA ALA A 24 41.84 19.15 -58.60
C ALA A 24 41.08 20.11 -57.67
N ARG A 25 40.26 19.50 -56.80
CA ARG A 25 39.77 20.07 -55.53
C ARG A 25 40.92 20.74 -54.78
N GLU A 26 40.91 22.08 -54.70
CA GLU A 26 41.75 22.82 -53.76
C GLU A 26 41.44 22.35 -52.34
N GLY A 27 42.42 21.70 -51.72
CA GLY A 27 42.41 21.42 -50.30
C GLY A 27 42.41 22.72 -49.52
N ILE A 28 41.54 22.83 -48.52
CA ILE A 28 41.50 23.94 -47.57
C ILE A 28 42.90 24.12 -46.96
N VAL A 29 43.54 25.27 -47.21
CA VAL A 29 44.83 25.63 -46.61
C VAL A 29 44.57 26.29 -45.26
N PHE A 30 44.87 25.58 -44.17
CA PHE A 30 44.78 26.12 -42.81
C PHE A 30 45.94 27.08 -42.52
N THR A 31 45.65 28.21 -41.86
CA THR A 31 46.68 29.16 -41.38
C THR A 31 47.47 28.58 -40.20
N GLU A 32 48.66 29.13 -39.90
CA GLU A 32 49.53 28.66 -38.81
C GLU A 32 48.81 28.69 -37.45
N GLU A 33 48.02 29.75 -37.18
CA GLU A 33 47.17 29.86 -35.98
C GLU A 33 46.06 28.80 -35.94
N GLN A 34 45.48 28.44 -37.09
CA GLN A 34 44.48 27.37 -37.17
C GLN A 34 45.09 25.99 -36.97
N ARG A 35 46.34 25.78 -37.39
CA ARG A 35 47.09 24.55 -37.12
C ARG A 35 47.49 24.42 -35.65
N GLU A 36 47.83 25.53 -34.98
CA GLU A 36 48.11 25.56 -33.54
C GLU A 36 46.83 25.34 -32.71
N ALA A 37 45.70 25.93 -33.13
CA ALA A 37 44.39 25.70 -32.52
C ALA A 37 43.89 24.24 -32.74
N LEU A 38 44.11 23.67 -33.93
CA LEU A 38 43.84 22.25 -34.20
C LEU A 38 44.81 21.34 -33.43
N ALA A 39 46.07 21.71 -33.24
CA ALA A 39 47.03 20.95 -32.42
C ALA A 39 46.69 21.01 -30.92
N GLY A 40 46.12 22.13 -30.45
CA GLY A 40 45.57 22.25 -29.10
C GLY A 40 44.34 21.38 -28.87
N LEU A 41 43.42 21.33 -29.85
CA LEU A 41 42.21 20.49 -29.81
C LEU A 41 42.48 18.99 -30.10
N ALA A 42 43.49 18.69 -30.91
CA ALA A 42 43.93 17.33 -31.24
C ALA A 42 45.04 16.82 -30.33
N SER A 43 45.52 17.63 -29.38
CA SER A 43 46.31 17.10 -28.27
C SER A 43 45.40 16.16 -27.50
N GLU A 44 45.65 14.86 -27.70
CA GLU A 44 44.93 13.80 -27.04
C GLU A 44 45.04 14.07 -25.53
N ASN A 45 43.92 14.49 -24.93
CA ASN A 45 43.82 14.63 -23.50
C ASN A 45 44.24 13.28 -22.90
N THR A 46 45.46 13.23 -22.38
CA THR A 46 46.09 11.99 -21.91
C THR A 46 45.31 11.37 -20.73
N TYR A 47 44.34 12.11 -20.19
CA TYR A 47 43.42 11.68 -19.14
C TYR A 47 42.00 11.36 -19.63
N ALA A 48 41.68 11.53 -20.92
CA ALA A 48 40.34 11.24 -21.47
C ALA A 48 39.98 9.75 -21.46
N LYS A 49 40.97 8.85 -21.33
CA LYS A 49 40.78 7.39 -21.22
C LYS A 49 41.20 6.80 -19.86
N GLN A 50 41.76 7.60 -18.95
CA GLN A 50 42.01 7.12 -17.60
C GLN A 50 40.74 7.28 -16.77
N SER A 51 40.30 6.19 -16.15
CA SER A 51 39.27 6.26 -15.12
C SER A 51 39.69 7.30 -14.08
N LYS A 52 38.78 8.19 -13.65
CA LYS A 52 39.06 9.21 -12.62
C LYS A 52 39.72 8.60 -11.37
N TRP A 53 39.48 7.31 -11.14
CA TRP A 53 40.09 6.49 -10.08
C TRP A 53 41.60 6.25 -10.26
N GLN A 54 42.06 6.10 -11.50
CA GLN A 54 43.46 5.91 -11.82
C GLN A 54 44.25 7.22 -11.63
N THR A 55 43.69 8.35 -12.06
CA THR A 55 44.25 9.68 -11.82
C THR A 55 44.33 10.01 -10.32
N LEU A 56 43.30 9.68 -9.53
CA LEU A 56 43.33 9.81 -8.07
C LEU A 56 44.45 8.98 -7.42
N ARG A 57 44.72 7.78 -7.96
CA ARG A 57 45.73 6.85 -7.43
C ARG A 57 47.16 7.31 -7.73
N GLU A 58 47.39 7.91 -8.91
CA GLU A 58 48.69 8.35 -9.43
C GLU A 58 49.14 9.74 -8.93
N LEU A 59 48.22 10.59 -8.43
CA LEU A 59 48.55 11.92 -7.91
C LEU A 59 49.47 11.89 -6.67
N PRO A 60 50.35 12.88 -6.47
CA PRO A 60 51.10 13.03 -5.22
C PRO A 60 50.16 13.38 -4.05
N MET A 61 50.49 12.93 -2.82
CA MET A 61 49.61 13.01 -1.63
C MET A 61 48.98 14.39 -1.38
N LYS A 62 49.71 15.49 -1.69
CA LYS A 62 49.23 16.86 -1.50
C LYS A 62 48.05 17.26 -2.41
N ASP A 63 47.92 16.64 -3.59
CA ASP A 63 46.93 17.01 -4.61
C ASP A 63 45.76 16.01 -4.69
N LYS A 64 45.84 14.87 -3.98
CA LYS A 64 44.80 13.83 -3.94
C LYS A 64 43.49 14.31 -3.32
N TRP A 65 43.58 15.07 -2.22
CA TRP A 65 42.39 15.52 -1.49
C TRP A 65 41.57 16.56 -2.27
N PRO A 66 42.16 17.63 -2.84
CA PRO A 66 41.43 18.55 -3.72
C PRO A 66 40.78 17.84 -4.91
N PHE A 67 41.51 16.91 -5.55
CA PHE A 67 41.00 16.14 -6.69
C PHE A 67 39.83 15.21 -6.29
N PHE A 68 39.92 14.55 -5.12
CA PHE A 68 38.83 13.75 -4.56
C PHE A 68 37.61 14.61 -4.22
N ALA A 69 37.81 15.74 -3.55
CA ALA A 69 36.74 16.67 -3.20
C ALA A 69 35.98 17.17 -4.44
N GLN A 70 36.71 17.48 -5.51
CA GLN A 70 36.14 18.00 -6.76
C GLN A 70 35.41 16.94 -7.59
N HIS A 71 35.88 15.69 -7.60
CA HIS A 71 35.40 14.68 -8.56
C HIS A 71 34.68 13.48 -7.95
N PHE A 72 34.84 13.22 -6.65
CA PHE A 72 34.33 12.02 -5.98
C PHE A 72 33.51 12.30 -4.74
N LEU A 73 33.68 13.43 -4.05
CA LEU A 73 32.98 13.70 -2.79
C LEU A 73 31.46 13.71 -2.98
N GLY A 74 30.94 14.39 -4.00
CA GLY A 74 29.50 14.40 -4.29
C GLY A 74 28.94 13.00 -4.56
N ALA A 75 29.64 12.19 -5.36
CA ALA A 75 29.26 10.81 -5.63
C ALA A 75 29.37 9.93 -4.38
N THR A 76 30.40 10.15 -3.55
CA THR A 76 30.62 9.41 -2.29
C THR A 76 29.51 9.73 -1.30
N VAL A 77 29.15 11.00 -1.12
CA VAL A 77 28.04 11.43 -0.27
C VAL A 77 26.71 10.85 -0.78
N ALA A 78 26.47 10.87 -2.09
CA ALA A 78 25.28 10.27 -2.69
C ALA A 78 25.21 8.75 -2.44
N ILE A 79 26.34 8.03 -2.58
CA ILE A 79 26.41 6.60 -2.29
C ILE A 79 26.17 6.33 -0.80
N VAL A 80 26.80 7.08 0.10
CA VAL A 80 26.58 6.93 1.55
C VAL A 80 25.11 7.20 1.89
N ALA A 81 24.51 8.25 1.34
CA ALA A 81 23.09 8.55 1.55
C ALA A 81 22.18 7.41 1.03
N ALA A 82 22.49 6.85 -0.14
CA ALA A 82 21.76 5.70 -0.68
C ALA A 82 21.90 4.46 0.22
N VAL A 83 23.11 4.16 0.71
CA VAL A 83 23.34 3.05 1.64
C VAL A 83 22.58 3.26 2.95
N VAL A 84 22.58 4.47 3.51
CA VAL A 84 21.79 4.80 4.72
C VAL A 84 20.30 4.62 4.47
N ALA A 85 19.78 5.06 3.32
CA ALA A 85 18.38 4.88 2.97
C ALA A 85 18.00 3.40 2.81
N VAL A 86 18.86 2.60 2.19
CA VAL A 86 18.65 1.14 2.07
C VAL A 86 18.69 0.47 3.44
N ILE A 87 19.64 0.83 4.31
CA ILE A 87 19.70 0.29 5.67
C ILE A 87 18.44 0.68 6.45
N ALA A 88 18.02 1.93 6.39
CA ALA A 88 16.79 2.39 7.05
C ALA A 88 15.56 1.63 6.54
N PHE A 89 15.46 1.40 5.22
CA PHE A 89 14.39 0.61 4.61
C PHE A 89 14.41 -0.85 5.10
N VAL A 90 15.58 -1.49 5.10
CA VAL A 90 15.73 -2.89 5.57
C VAL A 90 15.41 -3.01 7.05
N VAL A 91 15.91 -2.09 7.88
CA VAL A 91 15.60 -2.06 9.32
C VAL A 91 14.08 -1.92 9.49
N ASN A 92 13.46 -0.94 8.84
CA ASN A 92 12.01 -0.76 8.90
C ASN A 92 11.24 -2.01 8.47
N PHE A 93 11.65 -2.66 7.38
CA PHE A 93 11.00 -3.88 6.88
C PHE A 93 11.14 -5.07 7.84
N VAL A 94 12.27 -5.20 8.52
CA VAL A 94 12.53 -6.32 9.46
C VAL A 94 11.96 -6.05 10.86
N THR A 95 11.83 -4.79 11.27
CA THR A 95 11.30 -4.41 12.59
C THR A 95 9.84 -4.02 12.56
N GLN A 96 9.18 -4.02 11.40
CA GLN A 96 7.75 -3.75 11.35
C GLN A 96 7.05 -4.88 12.11
N PRO A 97 6.20 -4.57 13.12
CA PRO A 97 5.43 -5.59 13.80
C PRO A 97 4.60 -6.36 12.77
N PRO A 98 4.38 -7.67 12.98
CA PRO A 98 3.53 -8.44 12.09
C PRO A 98 2.16 -7.78 11.99
N ASP A 99 1.53 -7.87 10.82
CA ASP A 99 0.13 -7.47 10.72
C ASP A 99 -0.69 -8.37 11.67
N PRO A 100 -1.58 -7.79 12.50
CA PRO A 100 -2.38 -8.57 13.43
C PRO A 100 -3.25 -9.56 12.65
N LEU A 101 -3.32 -10.79 13.14
CA LEU A 101 -4.11 -11.87 12.54
C LEU A 101 -5.55 -11.87 13.04
N LEU A 102 -5.79 -11.25 14.20
CA LEU A 102 -7.12 -10.84 14.67
C LEU A 102 -7.14 -9.32 14.83
N TYR A 103 -7.89 -8.64 13.96
CA TYR A 103 -8.12 -7.21 14.09
C TYR A 103 -9.61 -7.00 14.35
N ILE A 104 -9.90 -6.41 15.51
CA ILE A 104 -11.24 -6.13 15.97
C ILE A 104 -11.49 -4.63 15.81
N ALA A 105 -12.34 -4.26 14.85
CA ALA A 105 -12.80 -2.89 14.69
C ALA A 105 -14.01 -2.63 15.60
N GLY A 106 -13.86 -1.72 16.56
CA GLY A 106 -15.00 -1.13 17.28
C GLY A 106 -15.60 -0.02 16.43
N VAL A 107 -16.81 -0.23 15.88
CA VAL A 107 -17.49 0.76 15.03
C VAL A 107 -18.57 1.46 15.83
N ASN A 108 -18.57 2.80 15.81
CA ASN A 108 -19.47 3.64 16.61
C ASN A 108 -19.42 3.37 18.13
N MET A 109 -18.40 2.65 18.59
CA MET A 109 -18.19 2.32 19.99
C MET A 109 -17.70 3.54 20.78
N SER A 110 -18.22 3.70 22.00
CA SER A 110 -17.74 4.74 22.91
C SER A 110 -16.27 4.51 23.29
N GLN A 111 -15.49 5.59 23.33
CA GLN A 111 -14.10 5.57 23.81
C GLN A 111 -13.98 5.06 25.25
N GLY A 112 -15.06 5.15 26.05
CA GLY A 112 -15.11 4.60 27.40
C GLY A 112 -14.95 3.08 27.48
N TYR A 113 -15.17 2.35 26.37
CA TYR A 113 -15.01 0.90 26.31
C TYR A 113 -13.60 0.45 25.92
N THR A 114 -12.66 1.38 25.69
CA THR A 114 -11.29 1.04 25.29
C THR A 114 -10.58 0.20 26.34
N GLU A 115 -10.56 0.65 27.61
CA GLU A 115 -9.88 -0.10 28.69
C GLU A 115 -10.50 -1.49 28.95
N PRO A 116 -11.85 -1.64 29.02
CA PRO A 116 -12.49 -2.95 29.07
C PRO A 116 -12.15 -3.86 27.88
N MET A 117 -12.13 -3.33 26.66
CA MET A 117 -11.76 -4.10 25.46
C MET A 117 -10.29 -4.53 25.49
N GLU A 118 -9.36 -3.68 25.92
CA GLU A 118 -7.96 -4.05 26.12
C GLU A 118 -7.81 -5.13 27.21
N ALA A 119 -8.68 -5.15 28.22
CA ALA A 119 -8.69 -6.20 29.23
C ALA A 119 -9.19 -7.54 28.66
N LEU A 120 -10.26 -7.52 27.86
CA LEU A 120 -10.77 -8.68 27.14
C LEU A 120 -9.72 -9.24 26.17
N GLU A 121 -9.05 -8.37 25.40
CA GLU A 121 -7.96 -8.73 24.50
C GLU A 121 -6.83 -9.45 25.24
N ARG A 122 -6.36 -8.88 26.36
CA ARG A 122 -5.30 -9.52 27.18
C ARG A 122 -5.71 -10.87 27.74
N ARG A 123 -6.99 -11.07 28.10
CA ARG A 123 -7.51 -12.36 28.55
C ARG A 123 -7.48 -13.38 27.42
N PHE A 124 -7.96 -13.00 26.24
CA PHE A 124 -7.92 -13.84 25.04
C PHE A 124 -6.50 -14.25 24.66
N VAL A 125 -5.57 -13.28 24.58
CA VAL A 125 -4.16 -13.53 24.29
C VAL A 125 -3.53 -14.48 25.31
N ALA A 126 -3.87 -14.34 26.58
CA ALA A 126 -3.38 -15.22 27.64
C ALA A 126 -3.97 -16.63 27.59
N ASP A 127 -5.25 -16.77 27.25
CA ASP A 127 -5.95 -18.05 27.14
C ASP A 127 -5.42 -18.90 25.96
N GLU A 128 -5.26 -18.26 24.79
CA GLU A 128 -4.75 -18.91 23.58
C GLU A 128 -3.21 -19.02 23.56
N GLY A 129 -2.51 -18.36 24.48
CA GLY A 129 -1.04 -18.35 24.54
C GLY A 129 -0.40 -17.66 23.33
N LEU A 130 -1.02 -16.60 22.84
CA LEU A 130 -0.59 -15.84 21.65
C LEU A 130 0.44 -14.75 22.00
N ASP A 131 1.17 -14.29 20.99
CA ASP A 131 1.89 -13.02 21.07
C ASP A 131 0.89 -11.87 20.98
N SER A 132 1.01 -10.87 21.85
CA SER A 132 0.07 -9.72 21.91
C SER A 132 0.06 -8.88 20.64
N GLU A 133 1.07 -8.99 19.77
CA GLU A 133 1.11 -8.28 18.49
C GLU A 133 0.17 -8.89 17.43
N LEU A 134 -0.33 -10.12 17.65
CA LEU A 134 -1.21 -10.83 16.72
C LEU A 134 -2.68 -10.45 16.86
N VAL A 135 -3.04 -9.75 17.93
CA VAL A 135 -4.41 -9.31 18.23
C VAL A 135 -4.40 -7.81 18.41
N THR A 136 -5.41 -7.12 17.90
CA THR A 136 -5.58 -5.70 18.19
C THR A 136 -7.05 -5.29 18.16
N TYR A 137 -7.41 -4.38 19.05
CA TYR A 137 -8.66 -3.63 19.02
C TYR A 137 -8.44 -2.16 18.63
N ASP A 138 -9.23 -1.66 17.68
CA ASP A 138 -9.26 -0.23 17.29
C ASP A 138 -10.71 0.28 17.22
N ALA A 139 -11.05 1.24 18.08
CA ALA A 139 -12.37 1.89 18.14
C ALA A 139 -12.47 3.18 17.29
N ASN A 140 -11.48 3.50 16.46
CA ASN A 140 -11.43 4.75 15.71
C ASN A 140 -12.22 4.71 14.39
N PHE A 141 -13.32 3.94 14.36
CA PHE A 141 -14.23 3.86 13.23
C PHE A 141 -15.57 4.46 13.60
N THR A 142 -15.93 5.55 12.93
CA THR A 142 -17.26 6.16 13.05
C THR A 142 -17.96 6.03 11.72
N ILE A 143 -19.14 5.44 11.71
CA ILE A 143 -20.03 5.40 10.55
C ILE A 143 -21.22 6.29 10.85
N THR A 144 -21.54 7.15 9.90
CA THR A 144 -22.70 8.04 10.00
C THR A 144 -23.63 7.75 8.84
N GLU A 145 -24.93 7.69 9.14
CA GLU A 145 -26.01 7.44 8.18
C GLU A 145 -26.04 8.46 7.02
N THR A 146 -25.51 9.68 7.26
CA THR A 146 -25.57 10.82 6.31
C THR A 146 -24.20 11.29 5.80
N GLY A 147 -23.12 10.56 6.07
CA GLY A 147 -21.77 10.90 5.60
C GLY A 147 -21.09 12.09 6.29
N VAL A 148 -21.84 12.93 7.02
CA VAL A 148 -21.34 13.97 7.94
C VAL A 148 -22.39 14.24 9.01
N SER A 149 -22.17 13.81 10.25
CA SER A 149 -22.95 14.29 11.41
C SER A 149 -22.00 14.95 12.41
N GLY A 150 -22.28 16.21 12.76
CA GLY A 150 -21.57 16.91 13.84
C GLY A 150 -20.07 17.17 13.65
N GLY A 151 -19.52 17.05 12.43
CA GLY A 151 -18.08 17.21 12.15
C GLY A 151 -17.27 15.92 12.26
N MET A 152 -17.91 14.77 12.49
CA MET A 152 -17.29 13.46 12.32
C MET A 152 -17.26 13.09 10.84
N VAL A 153 -16.09 12.67 10.36
CA VAL A 153 -15.89 12.17 9.00
C VAL A 153 -16.31 10.71 8.97
N ASP A 154 -17.14 10.33 7.99
CA ASP A 154 -17.51 8.93 7.78
C ASP A 154 -16.27 8.06 7.52
N GLY A 155 -15.97 7.18 8.47
CA GLY A 155 -14.86 6.24 8.46
C GLY A 155 -15.10 5.01 7.58
N SER A 156 -16.28 4.89 6.95
CA SER A 156 -16.65 3.74 6.11
C SER A 156 -15.65 3.47 5.00
N SER A 157 -15.06 4.49 4.37
CA SER A 157 -14.04 4.32 3.32
C SER A 157 -12.74 3.68 3.83
N ARG A 158 -12.29 4.06 5.03
CA ARG A 158 -11.11 3.47 5.68
C ARG A 158 -11.42 2.03 6.10
N LEU A 159 -12.58 1.82 6.75
CA LEU A 159 -13.02 0.49 7.15
C LEU A 159 -13.13 -0.44 5.95
N PHE A 160 -13.79 0.00 4.87
CA PHE A 160 -13.88 -0.74 3.61
C PHE A 160 -12.51 -1.10 3.05
N THR A 161 -11.57 -0.14 3.03
CA THR A 161 -10.22 -0.38 2.51
C THR A 161 -9.50 -1.45 3.32
N MET A 162 -9.52 -1.36 4.65
CA MET A 162 -8.86 -2.33 5.53
C MET A 162 -9.55 -3.70 5.49
N ALA A 163 -10.87 -3.73 5.48
CA ALA A 163 -11.66 -4.94 5.28
C ALA A 163 -11.34 -5.61 3.95
N SER A 164 -11.27 -4.85 2.83
CA SER A 164 -11.05 -5.41 1.48
C SER A 164 -9.72 -6.16 1.31
N VAL A 165 -8.73 -5.86 2.15
CA VAL A 165 -7.43 -6.55 2.17
C VAL A 165 -7.32 -7.58 3.30
N GLY A 166 -8.40 -7.82 4.05
CA GLY A 166 -8.46 -8.77 5.16
C GLY A 166 -7.78 -8.28 6.44
N GLN A 167 -7.40 -7.00 6.50
CA GLN A 167 -6.73 -6.42 7.67
C GLN A 167 -7.70 -6.23 8.82
N VAL A 168 -8.94 -5.76 8.57
CA VAL A 168 -10.04 -5.83 9.53
C VAL A 168 -10.82 -7.09 9.22
N ASN A 169 -10.89 -8.01 10.17
CA ASN A 169 -11.56 -9.29 9.98
C ASN A 169 -12.71 -9.56 10.96
N THR A 170 -12.74 -8.81 12.06
CA THR A 170 -13.81 -8.85 13.07
C THR A 170 -14.28 -7.43 13.36
N ILE A 171 -15.59 -7.24 13.50
CA ILE A 171 -16.21 -5.96 13.82
C ILE A 171 -17.11 -6.16 15.03
N ILE A 172 -17.05 -5.21 15.97
CA ILE A 172 -17.96 -5.11 17.10
C ILE A 172 -18.64 -3.75 17.07
N THR A 173 -19.96 -3.75 17.20
CA THR A 173 -20.81 -2.57 17.04
C THR A 173 -22.18 -2.78 17.67
N ASP A 174 -23.01 -1.74 17.79
CA ASP A 174 -24.44 -1.91 18.14
C ASP A 174 -25.27 -2.53 16.99
N GLU A 175 -26.48 -2.98 17.29
CA GLU A 175 -27.38 -3.64 16.34
C GLU A 175 -27.81 -2.73 15.15
N GLU A 176 -27.99 -1.43 15.36
CA GLU A 176 -28.37 -0.49 14.30
C GLU A 176 -27.24 -0.36 13.28
N THR A 177 -26.04 -0.06 13.76
CA THR A 177 -24.82 0.05 12.96
C THR A 177 -24.46 -1.29 12.30
N PHE A 178 -24.71 -2.43 12.95
CA PHE A 178 -24.54 -3.76 12.33
C PHE A 178 -25.37 -3.91 11.04
N ARG A 179 -26.65 -3.49 11.07
CA ARG A 179 -27.50 -3.55 9.87
C ARG A 179 -26.99 -2.62 8.78
N GLU A 180 -26.56 -1.41 9.15
CA GLU A 180 -25.96 -0.45 8.21
C GLU A 180 -24.69 -1.01 7.55
N LEU A 181 -23.82 -1.69 8.32
CA LEU A 181 -22.63 -2.38 7.78
C LEU A 181 -23.01 -3.47 6.79
N CYS A 182 -24.06 -4.25 7.09
CA CYS A 182 -24.59 -5.28 6.18
C CYS A 182 -25.11 -4.66 4.87
N GLU A 183 -25.88 -3.56 4.94
CA GLU A 183 -26.39 -2.84 3.76
C GLU A 183 -25.26 -2.29 2.89
N ARG A 184 -24.17 -1.86 3.52
CA ARG A 184 -22.96 -1.34 2.85
C ARG A 184 -22.05 -2.45 2.31
N GLY A 185 -22.36 -3.73 2.54
CA GLY A 185 -21.55 -4.87 2.10
C GLY A 185 -20.21 -4.97 2.83
N LEU A 186 -20.15 -4.50 4.08
CA LEU A 186 -18.94 -4.51 4.92
C LEU A 186 -18.86 -5.75 5.82
N THR A 187 -19.84 -6.65 5.76
CA THR A 187 -19.90 -7.86 6.58
C THR A 187 -19.89 -9.12 5.72
N SER A 188 -19.30 -10.18 6.23
CA SER A 188 -19.28 -11.53 5.67
C SER A 188 -20.31 -12.43 6.35
N ALA A 189 -20.64 -13.56 5.72
CA ALA A 189 -21.50 -14.57 6.32
C ALA A 189 -20.76 -15.32 7.45
N LEU A 190 -21.47 -15.83 8.46
CA LEU A 190 -20.86 -16.56 9.57
C LEU A 190 -20.15 -17.84 9.10
N GLU A 191 -20.66 -18.47 8.04
CA GLU A 191 -20.17 -19.69 7.43
C GLU A 191 -18.75 -19.56 6.85
N GLU A 192 -18.28 -18.33 6.61
CA GLU A 192 -16.90 -18.08 6.18
C GLU A 192 -15.90 -18.34 7.33
N VAL A 193 -16.36 -18.33 8.58
CA VAL A 193 -15.50 -18.45 9.77
C VAL A 193 -15.88 -19.64 10.64
N LEU A 194 -17.17 -19.83 10.91
CA LEU A 194 -17.68 -20.81 11.85
C LEU A 194 -18.17 -22.07 11.15
N PRO A 195 -17.98 -23.26 11.74
CA PRO A 195 -18.53 -24.48 11.18
C PRO A 195 -20.06 -24.51 11.34
N ALA A 196 -20.74 -25.19 10.41
CA ALA A 196 -22.20 -25.15 10.29
C ALA A 196 -22.94 -25.65 11.55
N ASP A 197 -22.39 -26.64 12.26
CA ASP A 197 -22.95 -27.16 13.50
C ASP A 197 -22.92 -26.14 14.64
N ARG A 198 -21.88 -25.31 14.70
CA ARG A 198 -21.79 -24.19 15.66
C ARG A 198 -22.80 -23.11 15.34
N ILE A 199 -22.98 -22.76 14.06
CA ILE A 199 -23.98 -21.79 13.63
C ILE A 199 -25.39 -22.29 13.98
N GLU A 200 -25.71 -23.55 13.69
CA GLU A 200 -27.00 -24.15 14.04
C GLU A 200 -27.27 -24.13 15.56
N ALA A 201 -26.23 -24.40 16.37
CA ALA A 201 -26.33 -24.31 17.82
C ALA A 201 -26.60 -22.87 18.30
N PHE A 202 -25.89 -21.88 17.75
CA PHE A 202 -26.10 -20.46 18.08
C PHE A 202 -27.49 -19.96 17.68
N GLU A 203 -27.98 -20.36 16.50
CA GLU A 203 -29.34 -20.04 16.07
C GLU A 203 -30.39 -20.66 16.99
N SER A 204 -30.21 -21.93 17.35
CA SER A 204 -31.12 -22.66 18.24
C SER A 204 -31.17 -22.06 19.65
N ALA A 205 -30.06 -21.50 20.11
CA ALA A 205 -29.94 -20.82 21.40
C ALA A 205 -30.39 -19.34 21.35
N GLY A 206 -30.68 -18.80 20.17
CA GLY A 206 -31.05 -17.39 20.00
C GLY A 206 -29.89 -16.40 20.15
N ILE A 207 -28.66 -16.85 19.92
CA ILE A 207 -27.44 -16.03 20.01
C ILE A 207 -27.24 -15.19 18.74
N THR A 208 -27.79 -15.62 17.60
CA THR A 208 -27.58 -14.91 16.34
C THR A 208 -28.52 -13.71 16.18
N VAL A 209 -27.98 -12.62 15.66
CA VAL A 209 -28.73 -11.40 15.30
C VAL A 209 -28.88 -11.34 13.77
N ASP A 210 -30.12 -11.28 13.27
CA ASP A 210 -30.41 -11.21 11.83
C ASP A 210 -30.33 -9.76 11.34
N SER A 211 -29.57 -9.53 10.26
CA SER A 211 -29.42 -8.18 9.69
C SER A 211 -30.72 -7.61 9.11
N GLY A 212 -31.65 -8.46 8.66
CA GLY A 212 -32.87 -8.05 7.97
C GLY A 212 -32.66 -7.50 6.56
N VAL A 213 -31.42 -7.41 6.08
CA VAL A 213 -31.08 -6.83 4.78
C VAL A 213 -31.61 -7.71 3.66
N LYS A 214 -32.10 -7.05 2.60
CA LYS A 214 -32.64 -7.71 1.41
C LYS A 214 -31.82 -7.35 0.19
N ASP A 215 -31.72 -8.29 -0.74
CA ASP A 215 -31.15 -8.04 -2.05
C ASP A 215 -32.10 -7.19 -2.92
N ALA A 216 -31.67 -6.91 -4.15
CA ALA A 216 -32.45 -6.13 -5.12
C ALA A 216 -33.76 -6.82 -5.55
N GLN A 217 -33.87 -8.13 -5.34
CA GLN A 217 -35.05 -8.94 -5.63
C GLN A 217 -36.03 -8.98 -4.43
N GLY A 218 -35.60 -8.50 -3.26
CA GLY A 218 -36.37 -8.48 -2.03
C GLY A 218 -36.19 -9.74 -1.18
N ASP A 219 -35.27 -10.64 -1.56
CA ASP A 219 -34.93 -11.83 -0.80
C ASP A 219 -33.98 -11.46 0.34
N ARG A 220 -34.18 -12.07 1.52
CA ARG A 220 -33.33 -11.77 2.69
C ARG A 220 -31.93 -12.35 2.47
N LEU A 221 -30.91 -11.53 2.69
CA LEU A 221 -29.54 -11.99 2.75
C LEU A 221 -29.31 -12.77 4.05
N PRO A 222 -28.57 -13.89 4.04
CA PRO A 222 -28.28 -14.69 5.23
C PRO A 222 -27.18 -14.05 6.09
N LEU A 223 -27.18 -12.73 6.24
CA LEU A 223 -26.16 -12.02 7.03
C LEU A 223 -26.61 -11.95 8.49
N LYS A 224 -25.79 -12.54 9.37
CA LYS A 224 -26.02 -12.65 10.80
C LYS A 224 -24.79 -12.21 11.60
N GLY A 225 -25.03 -11.62 12.76
CA GLY A 225 -24.02 -11.38 13.79
C GLY A 225 -24.24 -12.26 15.01
N LEU A 226 -23.35 -12.15 15.99
CA LEU A 226 -23.46 -12.81 17.30
C LEU A 226 -23.75 -11.77 18.37
N ASP A 227 -24.79 -11.99 19.17
CA ASP A 227 -25.17 -11.15 20.30
C ASP A 227 -24.18 -11.35 21.46
N LEU A 228 -23.34 -10.35 21.71
CA LEU A 228 -22.30 -10.40 22.73
C LEU A 228 -22.87 -10.35 24.15
N ASP A 229 -24.12 -9.95 24.36
CA ASP A 229 -24.78 -10.08 25.68
C ASP A 229 -24.97 -11.56 26.07
N ARG A 230 -24.86 -12.47 25.10
CA ARG A 230 -24.90 -13.93 25.30
C ARG A 230 -23.53 -14.54 25.58
N SER A 231 -22.46 -13.76 25.60
CA SER A 231 -21.10 -14.21 25.89
C SER A 231 -20.76 -14.09 27.38
N ALA A 232 -20.30 -15.18 27.98
CA ALA A 232 -19.87 -15.18 29.38
C ALA A 232 -18.63 -14.30 29.59
N GLU A 233 -17.66 -14.33 28.68
CA GLU A 233 -16.45 -13.51 28.80
C GLU A 233 -16.73 -12.02 28.58
N TRP A 234 -17.63 -11.67 27.65
CA TRP A 234 -18.04 -10.29 27.37
C TRP A 234 -18.74 -9.65 28.58
N THR A 235 -19.63 -10.41 29.21
CA THR A 235 -20.45 -9.91 30.33
C THR A 235 -19.78 -10.05 31.70
N ALA A 236 -18.62 -10.71 31.78
CA ALA A 236 -17.95 -11.08 33.04
C ALA A 236 -17.73 -9.92 34.01
N ASP A 237 -17.33 -8.76 33.48
CA ASP A 237 -16.97 -7.58 34.27
C ASP A 237 -18.07 -6.50 34.30
N GLY A 238 -19.07 -6.59 33.40
CA GLY A 238 -20.19 -5.64 33.31
C GLY A 238 -19.83 -4.24 32.80
N ASP A 239 -18.61 -4.04 32.30
CA ASP A 239 -18.10 -2.75 31.84
C ASP A 239 -18.20 -2.56 30.30
N LEU A 240 -18.62 -3.60 29.58
CA LEU A 240 -18.83 -3.61 28.13
C LEU A 240 -20.32 -3.38 27.79
N PRO A 241 -20.66 -2.88 26.58
CA PRO A 241 -22.03 -2.51 26.24
C PRO A 241 -23.00 -3.70 26.14
N GLU A 242 -24.22 -3.47 26.63
CA GLU A 242 -25.37 -4.39 26.67
C GLU A 242 -26.22 -4.30 25.38
N ASP A 243 -25.62 -4.49 24.21
CA ASP A 243 -26.28 -4.58 22.89
C ASP A 243 -25.27 -4.79 21.75
N ALA A 244 -24.05 -5.20 22.09
CA ALA A 244 -22.99 -5.33 21.12
C ALA A 244 -23.20 -6.58 20.26
N VAL A 245 -22.97 -6.42 18.97
CA VAL A 245 -23.02 -7.46 17.95
C VAL A 245 -21.63 -7.64 17.39
N LEU A 246 -21.14 -8.88 17.40
CA LEU A 246 -19.95 -9.29 16.68
C LEU A 246 -20.32 -9.75 15.28
N CYS A 247 -19.63 -9.26 14.26
CA CYS A 247 -19.70 -9.78 12.91
C CYS A 247 -18.31 -9.87 12.26
N PHE A 248 -18.22 -10.59 11.15
CA PHE A 248 -16.97 -10.78 10.42
C PHE A 248 -16.92 -9.93 9.16
N SER A 249 -15.71 -9.67 8.67
CA SER A 249 -15.50 -8.95 7.41
C SER A 249 -14.34 -9.55 6.63
N ASN A 250 -14.59 -10.09 5.43
CA ASN A 250 -13.57 -10.56 4.49
C ASN A 250 -12.42 -11.36 5.15
N VAL A 251 -12.78 -12.36 5.95
CA VAL A 251 -11.81 -13.20 6.66
C VAL A 251 -11.08 -14.07 5.63
N GLN A 252 -9.77 -13.91 5.54
CA GLN A 252 -8.95 -14.70 4.63
C GLN A 252 -8.83 -16.14 5.14
N GLU A 253 -8.75 -17.12 4.22
CA GLU A 253 -8.55 -18.53 4.60
C GLU A 253 -7.30 -18.72 5.48
N THR A 254 -6.25 -17.94 5.20
CA THR A 254 -5.07 -17.81 6.07
C THR A 254 -5.41 -16.84 7.20
N GLY A 255 -5.60 -17.34 8.42
CA GLY A 255 -5.91 -16.52 9.60
C GLY A 255 -7.35 -16.68 10.13
N VAL A 256 -8.20 -17.47 9.48
CA VAL A 256 -9.57 -17.77 9.94
C VAL A 256 -9.60 -18.40 11.34
N GLU A 257 -8.51 -19.05 11.76
CA GLU A 257 -8.38 -19.65 13.08
C GLU A 257 -8.46 -18.63 14.21
N TYR A 258 -8.02 -17.38 14.03
CA TYR A 258 -8.00 -16.39 15.11
C TYR A 258 -9.39 -15.79 15.41
N PRO A 259 -10.18 -15.33 14.42
CA PRO A 259 -11.57 -14.95 14.67
C PRO A 259 -12.42 -16.11 15.21
N ARG A 260 -12.14 -17.35 14.78
CA ARG A 260 -12.82 -18.54 15.31
C ARG A 260 -12.45 -18.78 16.78
N ALA A 261 -11.16 -18.78 17.13
CA ALA A 261 -10.69 -18.93 18.49
C ALA A 261 -11.26 -17.83 19.40
N PHE A 262 -11.36 -16.60 18.90
CA PHE A 262 -11.98 -15.51 19.65
C PHE A 262 -13.47 -15.78 19.97
N VAL A 263 -14.24 -16.32 19.02
CA VAL A 263 -15.64 -16.75 19.28
C VAL A 263 -15.71 -17.91 20.27
N GLU A 264 -14.74 -18.81 20.27
CA GLU A 264 -14.67 -19.91 21.26
C GLU A 264 -14.34 -19.39 22.65
N PHE A 265 -13.34 -18.52 22.75
CA PHE A 265 -12.99 -17.81 23.96
C PHE A 265 -14.18 -17.07 24.56
N LEU A 266 -14.96 -16.36 23.74
CA LEU A 266 -16.13 -15.60 24.20
C LEU A 266 -17.18 -16.44 24.96
N ASP A 267 -17.18 -17.77 24.83
CA ASP A 267 -18.04 -18.68 25.61
C ASP A 267 -19.53 -18.29 25.59
N PHE A 268 -20.14 -18.39 24.40
CA PHE A 268 -21.56 -18.09 24.22
C PHE A 268 -22.47 -19.19 24.78
N ALA A 269 -23.53 -18.79 25.52
CA ALA A 269 -24.49 -19.69 26.17
C ALA A 269 -25.97 -19.27 26.07
#